data_AF-E0PFI6-F1
#
_entry.id   AF-E0PFI6-F1
#
_cell.length_a   1.000
_cell.length_b   1.000
_cell.length_c   1.000
_cell.angle_alpha   90.00
_cell.angle_beta   90.00
_cell.angle_gamma   90.00
#
_symmetry.space_group_name_H-M   'P 1'
#
loop_
_entity.id
_entity.type
_entity.pdbx_description
1 polymer ?
#
loop_
_entity_poly.entity_id
_entity_poly.type
_entity_poly.pdbx_seq_one_letter_code
_entity_poly.pdbx_strand_id
1 'polypeptide(L)' 'MKLTTKPEPYTLDRTLRWVQRQVAPTLKMLKKIDKGNGTDYMETIEKQATLSEKHKMIIKQQTTPAKDLVES' A
#
# COMPACT_ATOMS: atom_id res chain seq x y z
N MET A 1 -29.42 17.10 12.28
CA MET A 1 -28.10 17.34 11.66
C MET A 1 -27.71 16.13 10.83
N LYS A 2 -27.65 16.24 9.50
CA LYS A 2 -27.12 15.17 8.63
C LYS A 2 -25.59 15.24 8.66
N LEU A 3 -24.97 14.36 9.44
CA LEU A 3 -23.51 14.21 9.50
C LEU A 3 -23.04 13.35 8.32
N THR A 4 -23.34 13.75 7.08
CA THR A 4 -22.84 13.04 5.90
C THR A 4 -21.47 13.60 5.56
N THR A 5 -20.46 13.20 6.33
CA THR A 5 -19.08 13.35 5.88
C THR A 5 -18.95 12.46 4.65
N LYS A 6 -18.85 13.08 3.45
CA LYS A 6 -18.50 12.35 2.24
C LYS A 6 -17.27 11.49 2.57
N PRO A 7 -17.24 10.19 2.23
CA PRO A 7 -16.09 9.37 2.54
C PRO A 7 -14.88 10.04 1.93
N GLU A 8 -13.90 10.43 2.76
CA GLU A 8 -12.64 10.96 2.26
C GLU A 8 -12.13 9.96 1.21
N PRO A 9 -11.74 10.46 0.02
CA PRO A 9 -11.24 9.58 -1.03
C PRO A 9 -10.11 8.74 -0.42
N TYR A 10 -10.05 7.47 -0.78
CA TYR A 10 -8.98 6.60 -0.31
C TYR A 10 -7.63 7.21 -0.71
N THR A 11 -6.92 7.79 0.25
CA THR A 11 -5.63 8.43 0.01
C THR A 11 -4.51 7.43 0.26
N LEU A 12 -3.44 7.53 -0.54
CA LEU A 12 -2.18 6.82 -0.32
C LEU A 12 -1.69 6.97 1.13
N ASP A 13 -1.92 8.14 1.71
CA ASP A 13 -1.60 8.50 3.09
C ASP A 13 -2.26 7.59 4.14
N ARG A 14 -3.51 7.18 3.90
CA ARG A 14 -4.24 6.23 4.77
C ARG A 14 -3.66 4.81 4.64
N THR A 15 -3.30 4.41 3.41
CA THR A 15 -2.61 3.14 3.15
C THR A 15 -1.26 3.11 3.84
N LEU A 16 -0.46 4.17 3.72
CA LEU A 16 0.85 4.29 4.37
C LEU A 16 0.73 4.21 5.89
N ARG A 17 -0.21 4.92 6.50
CA ARG A 17 -0.45 4.85 7.95
C ARG A 17 -0.91 3.46 8.40
N TRP A 18 -1.76 2.79 7.64
CA TRP A 18 -2.15 1.42 7.92
C TRP A 18 -0.96 0.45 7.81
N VAL A 19 -0.16 0.55 6.75
CA VAL A 19 1.07 -0.25 6.58
C VAL A 19 2.01 0.00 7.74
N GLN A 20 2.28 1.26 8.10
CA GLN A 20 3.18 1.61 9.18
C GLN A 20 2.73 1.06 10.54
N ARG A 21 1.43 1.06 10.83
CA ARG A 21 0.90 0.59 12.12
C ARG A 21 0.70 -0.91 12.20
N GLN A 22 0.23 -1.53 11.11
CA GLN A 22 -0.24 -2.92 11.13
C GLN A 22 0.74 -3.88 10.47
N VAL A 23 1.42 -3.45 9.39
CA VAL A 23 2.22 -4.35 8.55
C VAL A 23 3.72 -4.21 8.82
N ALA A 24 4.21 -2.98 9.09
CA ALA A 24 5.63 -2.70 9.29
C ALA A 24 6.26 -3.45 10.49
N PRO A 25 5.60 -3.60 11.65
CA PRO A 25 6.15 -4.39 12.76
C PRO A 25 6.35 -5.86 12.38
N THR A 26 5.36 -6.47 11.71
CA THR A 26 5.38 -7.85 11.26
C THR A 26 6.41 -8.07 10.16
N LEU A 27 6.50 -7.16 9.17
CA LEU A 27 7.55 -7.17 8.16
C LEU A 27 8.95 -7.09 8.78
N LYS A 28 9.14 -6.24 9.80
CA LYS A 28 10.43 -6.11 10.49
C LYS A 28 10.78 -7.39 11.26
N MET A 29 9.80 -8.05 11.88
CA MET A 29 9.99 -9.33 12.55
C MET A 29 10.40 -10.41 11.55
N LEU A 30 9.63 -10.57 10.47
CA LEU A 30 9.88 -11.57 9.43
C LEU A 30 11.26 -11.38 8.79
N LYS A 31 11.66 -10.15 8.43
CA LYS A 31 13.01 -9.88 7.90
C LYS A 31 14.13 -10.30 8.85
N LYS A 32 13.94 -10.15 10.18
CA LYS A 32 14.92 -10.60 11.17
C LYS A 32 15.00 -12.12 11.25
N ILE A 33 13.86 -12.80 11.19
CA ILE A 33 13.78 -14.26 11.18
C ILE A 33 14.42 -14.82 9.90
N ASP A 34 14.10 -14.25 8.75
CA ASP A 34 14.62 -14.68 7.43
C ASP A 34 16.16 -14.61 7.41
N LYS A 35 16.70 -13.46 7.86
CA LYS A 35 18.15 -13.26 7.97
C LYS A 35 18.81 -14.20 8.98
N GLY A 36 18.13 -14.53 10.08
CA GLY A 36 18.64 -15.43 11.11
C GLY A 36 18.64 -16.91 10.68
N ASN A 37 17.66 -17.30 9.87
CA ASN A 37 17.49 -18.67 9.41
C ASN A 37 18.14 -18.95 8.05
N GLY A 38 18.64 -17.91 7.36
CA GLY A 38 19.17 -18.04 6.00
C GLY A 38 18.10 -18.40 4.98
N THR A 39 16.84 -18.08 5.27
CA THR A 39 15.70 -18.33 4.40
C THR A 39 15.39 -17.08 3.56
N ASP A 40 14.52 -17.26 2.57
CA ASP A 40 14.14 -16.21 1.62
C ASP A 40 12.61 -16.14 1.47
N TYR A 41 11.92 -16.22 2.61
CA TYR A 41 10.45 -16.19 2.63
C TYR A 41 9.93 -14.85 2.12
N MET A 42 10.65 -13.76 2.39
CA MET A 42 10.23 -12.42 1.96
C MET A 42 10.14 -12.30 0.43
N GLU A 43 11.20 -12.71 -0.28
CA GLU A 43 11.27 -12.64 -1.73
C GLU A 43 10.25 -13.60 -2.37
N THR A 44 10.08 -14.78 -1.78
CA THR A 44 9.10 -15.77 -2.24
C THR A 44 7.67 -15.22 -2.14
N ILE A 45 7.31 -14.61 -1.00
CA ILE A 45 5.98 -14.01 -0.80
C ILE A 45 5.77 -12.84 -1.76
N GLU A 46 6.79 -12.01 -1.98
CA GLU A 46 6.71 -10.88 -2.92
C GLU A 46 6.50 -11.35 -4.36
N LYS A 47 7.22 -12.39 -4.81
CA LYS A 47 7.05 -12.99 -6.14
C LYS A 47 5.66 -13.61 -6.33
N GLN A 48 5.09 -14.19 -5.27
CA GLN A 48 3.76 -14.79 -5.31
C GLN A 48 2.62 -13.77 -5.17
N ALA A 49 2.90 -12.59 -4.61
CA ALA A 49 1.91 -11.55 -4.40
C ALA A 49 1.39 -11.02 -5.75
N THR A 50 0.07 -11.10 -5.95
CA THR A 50 -0.58 -10.57 -7.15
C THR A 50 -1.26 -9.24 -6.86
N LEU A 51 -1.11 -8.29 -7.78
CA LEU A 51 -1.78 -7.01 -7.69
C LEU A 51 -3.26 -7.18 -8.07
N SER A 52 -4.15 -7.04 -7.08
CA SER A 52 -5.59 -6.95 -7.33
C SER A 52 -5.94 -5.70 -8.14
N GLU A 53 -7.11 -5.72 -8.79
CA GLU A 53 -7.62 -4.56 -9.54
C GLU A 53 -7.66 -3.29 -8.69
N LYS A 54 -8.00 -3.40 -7.40
CA LYS A 54 -7.97 -2.28 -6.47
C LYS A 54 -6.56 -1.71 -6.30
N HIS A 55 -5.52 -2.56 -6.22
CA HIS A 55 -4.14 -2.10 -6.14
C HIS A 55 -3.72 -1.36 -7.42
N LYS A 56 -4.10 -1.87 -8.59
CA LYS A 56 -3.83 -1.22 -9.88
C LYS A 56 -4.55 0.13 -10.02
N MET A 57 -5.80 0.22 -9.57
CA MET A 57 -6.56 1.48 -9.56
C MET A 57 -5.92 2.52 -8.65
N ILE A 58 -5.45 2.13 -7.46
CA ILE A 58 -4.74 3.02 -6.54
C ILE A 58 -3.41 3.49 -7.16
N ILE A 59 -2.64 2.58 -7.77
CA ILE A 59 -1.41 2.94 -8.49
C ILE A 59 -1.73 3.97 -9.59
N LYS A 60 -2.71 3.69 -10.45
CA LYS A 60 -3.11 4.63 -11.51
C LYS A 60 -3.48 5.99 -10.94
N GLN A 61 -4.33 6.04 -9.91
CA GLN A 61 -4.76 7.29 -9.28
C GLN A 61 -3.62 8.11 -8.67
N GLN A 62 -2.60 7.46 -8.11
CA GLN A 62 -1.48 8.13 -7.44
C GLN A 62 -0.30 8.42 -8.37
N THR A 63 -0.21 7.72 -9.51
CA THR A 63 0.85 7.89 -10.51
C THR A 63 0.39 8.75 -11.70
N THR A 64 -0.91 9.03 -11.85
CA THR A 64 -1.38 10.03 -12.82
C THR A 64 -0.80 11.39 -12.42
N PRO A 65 0.10 11.97 -13.24
CA PRO A 65 0.67 13.26 -12.92
C PRO A 65 -0.43 14.32 -12.93
N ALA A 66 -0.46 15.17 -11.90
CA ALA A 66 -1.36 16.33 -11.82
C ALA A 66 -1.23 17.32 -13.01
N LYS A 67 -0.22 17.11 -13.87
CA LYS A 67 0.00 17.89 -15.10
C LYS A 67 -1.08 17.73 -16.17
N ASP A 68 -1.88 16.66 -16.15
CA ASP A 68 -2.96 16.44 -17.14
C ASP A 68 -4.30 17.10 -16.77
N LEU A 69 -4.40 17.74 -15.59
CA LEU A 69 -5.65 18.36 -15.11
C LEU A 69 -5.71 19.88 -15.24
N VAL A 70 -4.67 20.51 -15.83
CA VAL A 70 -4.57 21.98 -15.96
C VAL A 70 -4.68 22.51 -17.40
N GLU A 71 -4.97 21.66 -18.39
CA GLU A 71 -5.24 22.11 -19.76
C GLU A 71 -6.56 21.52 -20.30
N SER A 72 -7.67 22.17 -19.97
CA SER A 72 -8.89 22.27 -20.80
C SER A 72 -9.73 23.45 -20.36
#